data_AF-A0AAV1X715-F1
#
_entry.id   AF-A0AAV1X715-F1
#
_cell.length_a   1.000
_cell.length_b   1.000
_cell.length_c   1.000
_cell.angle_alpha   90.00
_cell.angle_beta   90.00
_cell.angle_gamma   90.00
#
_symmetry.space_group_name_H-M   'P 1'
#
loop_
_entity.id
_entity.type
_entity.pdbx_description
1 polymer ?
#
loop_
_entity_poly.entity_id
_entity_poly.type
_entity_poly.pdbx_seq_one_letter_code
_entity_poly.pdbx_strand_id
1 'polypeptide(L)'
;MDLQQNDFDRLLFFEHARKTAEAEYSLNPLDADNLTRWGGALIELSQFQSLPESKKMIQDAVSKLEEALTINPKKHDTLWCLGNALTSQAFLIPDQDEAKAYFDKAAEYFQQAVDEDPTNELYQKSLEVAAKAPELHVEIHKQGFGQQLQAAEAAGPSSSTSGTKTQKKKKSSDLKYDIFGWVILAVGIVAWVGFAKSNMPPPPPSL
;
A
#
# COMPACT_ATOMS: atom_id res chain seq x y z
N MET A 1 -9.11 18.86 12.16
CA MET A 1 -7.70 19.27 11.91
C MET A 1 -6.73 18.14 12.25
N ASP A 2 -7.18 17.03 12.86
CA ASP A 2 -6.31 15.96 13.37
C ASP A 2 -5.76 14.97 12.32
N LEU A 3 -6.41 14.82 11.16
CA LEU A 3 -5.99 13.86 10.14
C LEU A 3 -4.59 14.17 9.57
N GLN A 4 -4.28 15.44 9.31
CA GLN A 4 -2.97 15.86 8.78
C GLN A 4 -1.84 15.66 9.79
N GLN A 5 -2.14 15.75 11.08
CA GLN A 5 -1.16 15.53 12.13
C GLN A 5 -0.86 14.02 12.27
N ASN A 6 -1.90 13.19 12.24
CA ASN A 6 -1.76 11.73 12.25
C ASN A 6 -0.98 11.21 11.02
N ASP A 7 -1.22 11.77 9.84
CA ASP A 7 -0.49 11.40 8.61
C ASP A 7 0.99 11.79 8.69
N PHE A 8 1.29 12.96 9.27
CA PHE A 8 2.66 13.42 9.47
C PHE A 8 3.41 12.54 10.47
N ASP A 9 2.79 12.19 11.59
CA ASP A 9 3.37 11.29 12.60
C ASP A 9 3.60 9.88 12.03
N ARG A 10 2.66 9.38 11.22
CA ARG A 10 2.80 8.11 10.48
C ARG A 10 3.98 8.14 9.51
N LEU A 11 4.10 9.21 8.72
CA LEU A 11 5.20 9.38 7.77
C LEU A 11 6.56 9.44 8.49
N LEU A 12 6.65 10.18 9.60
CA LEU A 12 7.86 10.26 10.40
C LEU A 12 8.25 8.89 11.00
N PHE A 13 7.26 8.13 11.48
CA PHE A 13 7.46 6.79 12.00
C PHE A 13 8.07 5.85 10.94
N PHE A 14 7.51 5.82 9.73
CA PHE A 14 8.02 4.94 8.68
C PHE A 14 9.35 5.42 8.08
N GLU A 15 9.61 6.73 8.00
CA GLU A 15 10.94 7.24 7.63
C GLU A 15 12.01 6.81 8.63
N HIS A 16 11.68 6.88 9.93
CA HIS A 16 12.58 6.40 10.97
C HIS A 16 12.81 4.88 10.83
N ALA A 17 11.75 4.10 10.67
CA ALA A 17 11.84 2.65 10.46
C ALA A 17 12.70 2.30 9.24
N ARG A 18 12.52 2.97 8.10
CA ARG A 18 13.32 2.79 6.89
C ARG A 18 14.81 3.05 7.14
N LYS A 19 15.14 4.17 7.79
CA LYS A 19 16.54 4.55 8.08
C LYS A 19 17.20 3.61 9.07
N THR A 20 16.49 3.23 10.13
CA THR A 20 16.98 2.23 11.08
C THR A 20 17.24 0.90 10.38
N ALA A 21 16.31 0.46 9.53
CA ALA A 21 16.46 -0.80 8.83
C ALA A 21 17.63 -0.79 7.83
N GLU A 22 17.84 0.32 7.13
CA GLU A 22 19.00 0.54 6.26
C GLU A 22 20.34 0.47 7.03
N ALA A 23 20.38 1.07 8.22
CA ALA A 23 21.55 1.01 9.10
C ALA A 23 21.80 -0.41 9.63
N GLU A 24 20.74 -1.10 10.09
CA GLU A 24 20.81 -2.49 10.56
C GLU A 24 21.25 -3.45 9.45
N TYR A 25 20.78 -3.24 8.22
CA TYR A 25 21.17 -4.06 7.06
C TYR A 25 22.66 -3.97 6.74
N SER A 26 23.26 -2.77 6.92
CA SER A 26 24.70 -2.59 6.73
C SER A 26 25.55 -3.40 7.74
N LEU A 27 24.97 -3.74 8.89
CA LEU A 27 25.60 -4.56 9.93
C LEU A 27 25.29 -6.05 9.75
N ASN A 28 24.06 -6.38 9.37
CA ASN A 28 23.61 -7.75 9.15
C ASN A 28 22.60 -7.84 7.98
N PRO A 29 23.07 -8.13 6.76
CA PRO A 29 22.18 -8.25 5.60
C PRO A 29 21.34 -9.54 5.61
N LEU A 30 21.65 -10.49 6.49
CA LEU A 30 20.92 -11.76 6.60
C LEU A 30 19.80 -11.72 7.67
N ASP A 31 19.46 -10.53 8.16
CA ASP A 31 18.34 -10.33 9.07
C ASP A 31 17.02 -10.20 8.27
N ALA A 32 16.29 -11.32 8.17
CA ALA A 32 15.00 -11.36 7.50
C ALA A 32 13.94 -10.47 8.17
N ASP A 33 13.97 -10.31 9.51
CA ASP A 33 13.03 -9.45 10.22
C ASP A 33 13.29 -7.97 9.90
N ASN A 34 14.56 -7.58 9.82
CA ASN A 34 14.95 -6.25 9.40
C ASN A 34 14.55 -5.96 7.94
N LEU A 35 14.85 -6.88 7.02
CA LEU A 35 14.47 -6.77 5.61
C LEU A 35 12.95 -6.64 5.44
N THR A 36 12.18 -7.38 6.23
CA THR A 36 10.71 -7.30 6.26
C THR A 36 10.22 -5.94 6.72
N ARG A 37 10.79 -5.43 7.82
CA ARG A 37 10.49 -4.08 8.33
C ARG A 37 10.86 -3.00 7.31
N TRP A 38 11.97 -3.16 6.61
CA TRP A 38 12.40 -2.24 5.56
C TRP A 38 11.39 -2.23 4.40
N GLY A 39 11.04 -3.39 3.87
CA GLY A 39 10.06 -3.52 2.79
C GLY A 39 8.71 -2.92 3.18
N GLY A 40 8.20 -3.24 4.37
CA GLY A 40 6.95 -2.68 4.90
C GLY A 40 6.98 -1.16 5.00
N ALA A 41 8.06 -0.58 5.52
CA ALA A 41 8.22 0.87 5.61
C ALA A 41 8.25 1.55 4.24
N LEU A 42 8.89 0.93 3.24
CA LEU A 42 8.92 1.45 1.87
C LEU A 42 7.54 1.45 1.21
N ILE A 43 6.75 0.38 1.39
CA ILE A 43 5.36 0.31 0.91
C ILE A 43 4.54 1.45 1.52
N GLU A 44 4.66 1.66 2.82
CA GLU A 44 3.91 2.70 3.54
C GLU A 44 4.29 4.11 3.10
N LEU A 45 5.59 4.39 2.96
CA LEU A 45 6.07 5.67 2.47
C LEU A 45 5.68 5.93 1.01
N SER A 46 5.62 4.90 0.17
CA SER A 46 5.28 5.03 -1.25
C SER A 46 3.92 5.71 -1.51
N GLN A 47 2.98 5.62 -0.56
CA GLN A 47 1.64 6.21 -0.65
C GLN A 47 1.64 7.74 -0.53
N PHE A 48 2.74 8.34 -0.06
CA PHE A 48 2.84 9.79 0.10
C PHE A 48 3.68 10.46 -1.00
N GLN A 49 4.20 9.67 -1.93
CA GLN A 49 5.16 10.11 -2.95
C GLN A 49 4.50 10.41 -4.30
N SER A 50 5.26 11.01 -5.21
CA SER A 50 4.87 11.10 -6.62
C SER A 50 4.80 9.71 -7.26
N LEU A 51 4.04 9.54 -8.34
CA LEU A 51 3.91 8.24 -9.01
C LEU A 51 5.25 7.59 -9.38
N PRO A 52 6.24 8.30 -9.97
CA PRO A 52 7.54 7.69 -10.28
C PRO A 52 8.31 7.25 -9.03
N GLU A 53 8.31 8.06 -7.98
CA GLU A 53 8.99 7.74 -6.72
C GLU A 53 8.28 6.59 -5.98
N SER A 54 6.94 6.58 -5.99
CA SER A 54 6.12 5.50 -5.43
C SER A 54 6.43 4.16 -6.11
N LYS A 55 6.46 4.13 -7.45
CA LYS A 55 6.82 2.94 -8.23
C LYS A 55 8.22 2.43 -7.87
N LYS A 56 9.20 3.33 -7.74
CA LYS A 56 10.57 2.98 -7.33
C LYS A 56 10.61 2.41 -5.91
N MET A 57 9.95 3.06 -4.95
CA MET A 57 9.94 2.58 -3.56
C MET A 57 9.26 1.22 -3.43
N ILE A 58 8.20 0.95 -4.19
CA ILE A 58 7.54 -0.36 -4.22
C ILE A 58 8.48 -1.43 -4.82
N GLN A 59 9.21 -1.10 -5.89
CA GLN A 59 10.21 -2.02 -6.46
C GLN A 59 11.34 -2.33 -5.46
N ASP A 60 11.85 -1.31 -4.78
CA ASP A 60 12.85 -1.49 -3.72
C ASP A 60 12.28 -2.35 -2.57
N ALA A 61 11.00 -2.16 -2.20
CA ALA A 61 10.33 -2.97 -1.19
C ALA A 61 10.22 -4.44 -1.59
N VAL A 62 9.79 -4.72 -2.83
CA VAL A 62 9.72 -6.08 -3.39
C VAL A 62 11.11 -6.74 -3.31
N SER A 63 12.16 -6.04 -3.73
CA SER A 63 13.52 -6.57 -3.67
C SER A 63 13.95 -6.93 -2.25
N LYS A 64 13.64 -6.10 -1.24
CA LYS A 64 13.97 -6.39 0.17
C LYS A 64 13.16 -7.55 0.74
N LEU A 65 11.90 -7.69 0.36
CA LEU A 65 11.04 -8.78 0.80
C LEU A 65 11.44 -10.12 0.17
N GLU A 66 11.80 -10.12 -1.12
CA GLU A 66 12.33 -11.31 -1.80
C GLU A 66 13.68 -11.76 -1.20
N GLU A 67 14.54 -10.80 -0.82
CA GLU A 67 15.77 -11.09 -0.06
C GLU A 67 15.45 -11.73 1.30
N ALA A 68 14.46 -11.20 2.03
CA ALA A 68 14.02 -11.78 3.30
C ALA A 68 13.47 -13.21 3.13
N LEU A 69 12.70 -13.48 2.06
CA LEU A 69 12.19 -14.83 1.76
C LEU A 69 13.29 -15.80 1.32
N THR A 70 14.38 -15.31 0.73
CA THR A 70 15.56 -16.15 0.44
C THR A 70 16.20 -16.66 1.73
N ILE A 71 16.18 -15.84 2.79
CA ILE A 71 16.72 -16.20 4.11
C ILE A 71 15.72 -17.06 4.89
N ASN A 72 14.43 -16.69 4.90
CA ASN A 72 13.36 -17.43 5.55
C ASN A 72 12.13 -17.55 4.63
N PRO A 73 12.03 -18.65 3.85
CA PRO A 73 10.96 -18.82 2.86
C PRO A 73 9.54 -18.92 3.44
N LYS A 74 9.42 -19.27 4.73
CA LYS A 74 8.13 -19.49 5.42
C LYS A 74 7.72 -18.31 6.30
N LYS A 75 8.40 -17.17 6.15
CA LYS A 75 8.15 -15.98 6.97
C LYS A 75 6.83 -15.32 6.56
N HIS A 76 5.75 -15.70 7.24
CA HIS A 76 4.37 -15.32 6.89
C HIS A 76 4.12 -13.82 6.79
N ASP A 77 4.75 -13.00 7.65
CA ASP A 77 4.66 -11.54 7.59
C ASP A 77 5.31 -10.96 6.32
N THR A 78 6.38 -11.57 5.84
CA THR A 78 7.09 -11.19 4.62
C THR A 78 6.27 -11.56 3.39
N LEU A 79 5.70 -12.77 3.38
CA LEU A 79 4.77 -13.23 2.34
C LEU A 79 3.59 -12.26 2.23
N TRP A 80 2.99 -11.88 3.37
CA TRP A 80 1.91 -10.89 3.39
C TRP A 80 2.34 -9.51 2.91
N CYS A 81 3.50 -9.00 3.35
CA CYS A 81 4.04 -7.72 2.87
C CYS A 81 4.30 -7.74 1.36
N LEU A 82 4.77 -8.86 0.81
CA LEU A 82 5.05 -9.01 -0.61
C LEU A 82 3.75 -9.02 -1.45
N GLY A 83 2.70 -9.67 -0.95
CA GLY A 83 1.35 -9.56 -1.53
C GLY A 83 0.85 -8.12 -1.60
N ASN A 84 1.05 -7.34 -0.52
CA ASN A 84 0.68 -5.91 -0.51
C ASN A 84 1.52 -5.07 -1.48
N ALA A 85 2.82 -5.34 -1.60
CA ALA A 85 3.69 -4.64 -2.54
C ALA A 85 3.25 -4.88 -3.99
N LEU A 86 2.95 -6.14 -4.35
CA LEU A 86 2.50 -6.52 -5.68
C LEU A 86 1.11 -5.95 -6.01
N THR A 87 0.20 -5.94 -5.02
CA THR A 87 -1.11 -5.29 -5.15
C THR A 87 -0.93 -3.79 -5.43
N SER A 88 -0.05 -3.13 -4.68
CA SER A 88 0.26 -1.70 -4.88
C SER A 88 0.85 -1.45 -6.28
N GLN A 89 1.75 -2.31 -6.73
CA GLN A 89 2.33 -2.25 -8.07
C GLN A 89 1.27 -2.43 -9.17
N ALA A 90 0.34 -3.38 -9.00
CA ALA A 90 -0.75 -3.63 -9.95
C ALA A 90 -1.64 -2.39 -10.14
N PHE A 91 -1.97 -1.67 -9.08
CA PHE A 91 -2.74 -0.42 -9.16
C PHE A 91 -1.99 0.74 -9.85
N LEU A 92 -0.67 0.64 -10.02
CA LEU A 92 0.11 1.62 -10.76
C LEU A 92 0.26 1.26 -12.25
N ILE A 93 -0.16 0.06 -12.67
CA ILE A 93 -0.06 -0.42 -14.05
C ILE A 93 -1.36 -0.12 -14.79
N PRO A 94 -1.35 0.69 -15.87
CA PRO A 94 -2.58 1.00 -16.61
C PRO A 94 -3.16 -0.17 -17.40
N ASP A 95 -2.29 -1.07 -17.86
CA ASP A 95 -2.69 -2.24 -18.63
C ASP A 95 -3.34 -3.28 -17.70
N GLN A 96 -4.58 -3.67 -18.01
CA GLN A 96 -5.36 -4.56 -17.15
C GLN A 96 -4.81 -5.99 -17.14
N ASP A 97 -4.32 -6.47 -18.28
CA ASP A 97 -3.80 -7.83 -18.41
C ASP A 97 -2.46 -7.94 -17.66
N GLU A 98 -1.60 -6.93 -17.78
CA GLU A 98 -0.37 -6.84 -17.01
C GLU A 98 -0.66 -6.72 -15.51
N ALA A 99 -1.57 -5.81 -15.09
CA ALA A 99 -1.94 -5.64 -13.69
C ALA A 99 -2.53 -6.92 -13.07
N LYS A 100 -3.34 -7.67 -13.84
CA LYS A 100 -3.93 -8.93 -13.40
C LYS A 100 -2.87 -9.96 -12.98
N ALA A 101 -1.77 -10.08 -13.71
CA ALA A 101 -0.70 -10.99 -13.35
C ALA A 101 -0.08 -10.66 -11.97
N TYR A 102 0.01 -9.38 -11.63
CA TYR A 102 0.46 -8.94 -10.30
C TYR A 102 -0.57 -9.22 -9.21
N PHE A 103 -1.87 -9.04 -9.48
CA PHE A 103 -2.92 -9.39 -8.53
C PHE A 103 -3.00 -10.90 -8.27
N ASP A 104 -2.87 -11.73 -9.31
CA ASP A 104 -2.86 -13.19 -9.17
C ASP A 104 -1.66 -13.62 -8.30
N LYS A 105 -0.46 -13.07 -8.56
CA LYS A 105 0.73 -13.34 -7.74
C LYS A 105 0.59 -12.82 -6.30
N ALA A 106 -0.07 -11.68 -6.10
CA ALA A 106 -0.34 -11.17 -4.76
C ALA A 106 -1.25 -12.12 -3.98
N ALA A 107 -2.31 -12.65 -4.61
CA ALA A 107 -3.21 -13.61 -4.01
C ALA A 107 -2.49 -14.91 -3.62
N GLU A 108 -1.56 -15.40 -4.44
CA GLU A 108 -0.72 -16.55 -4.10
C GLU A 108 0.11 -16.32 -2.83
N TYR A 109 0.72 -15.13 -2.68
CA TYR A 109 1.48 -14.81 -1.47
C TYR A 109 0.59 -14.63 -0.23
N PHE A 110 -0.60 -14.04 -0.38
CA PHE A 110 -1.55 -13.98 0.73
C PHE A 110 -2.03 -15.37 1.15
N GLN A 111 -2.28 -16.27 0.20
CA GLN A 111 -2.61 -17.66 0.51
C GLN A 111 -1.47 -18.34 1.27
N GLN A 112 -0.22 -18.19 0.83
CA GLN A 112 0.93 -18.74 1.55
C GLN A 112 1.06 -18.16 2.97
N ALA A 113 0.81 -16.87 3.17
CA ALA A 113 0.79 -16.26 4.49
C ALA A 113 -0.30 -16.86 5.41
N VAL A 114 -1.51 -17.10 4.86
CA VAL A 114 -2.60 -17.79 5.58
C VAL A 114 -2.24 -19.24 5.88
N ASP A 115 -1.57 -19.94 4.97
CA ASP A 115 -1.19 -21.34 5.18
C ASP A 115 -0.15 -21.48 6.30
N GLU A 116 0.76 -20.52 6.44
CA GLU A 116 1.78 -20.50 7.51
C GLU A 116 1.25 -19.95 8.86
N ASP A 117 0.31 -18.99 8.85
CA ASP A 117 -0.42 -18.53 10.05
C ASP A 117 -1.93 -18.35 9.77
N PRO A 118 -2.72 -19.44 9.89
CA PRO A 118 -4.14 -19.41 9.56
C PRO A 118 -4.97 -18.69 10.63
N THR A 119 -4.41 -18.36 11.79
CA THR A 119 -5.13 -17.64 12.85
C THR A 119 -5.11 -16.13 12.66
N ASN A 120 -4.29 -15.65 11.72
CA ASN A 120 -4.14 -14.24 11.43
C ASN A 120 -5.30 -13.70 10.58
N GLU A 121 -6.23 -13.00 11.23
CA GLU A 121 -7.38 -12.40 10.56
C GLU A 121 -6.99 -11.40 9.46
N LEU A 122 -5.84 -10.73 9.60
CA LEU A 122 -5.38 -9.78 8.57
C LEU A 122 -5.04 -10.51 7.27
N TYR A 123 -4.41 -11.68 7.35
CA TYR A 123 -4.00 -12.45 6.16
C TYR A 123 -5.21 -13.00 5.43
N GLN A 124 -6.16 -13.58 6.17
CA GLN A 124 -7.42 -14.08 5.60
C GLN A 124 -8.17 -12.96 4.88
N LYS A 125 -8.20 -11.78 5.48
CA LYS A 125 -8.92 -10.64 4.91
C LYS A 125 -8.19 -10.05 3.70
N SER A 126 -6.86 -9.98 3.72
CA SER A 126 -6.08 -9.59 2.53
C SER A 126 -6.31 -10.55 1.36
N LEU A 127 -6.37 -11.87 1.63
CA LEU A 127 -6.70 -12.86 0.61
C LEU A 127 -8.12 -12.67 0.04
N GLU A 128 -9.12 -12.42 0.90
CA GLU A 128 -10.49 -12.15 0.45
C GLU A 128 -10.59 -10.89 -0.43
N VAL A 129 -9.86 -9.84 -0.06
CA VAL A 129 -9.84 -8.58 -0.81
C VAL A 129 -9.08 -8.73 -2.13
N ALA A 130 -8.01 -9.52 -2.17
CA ALA A 130 -7.24 -9.77 -3.38
C ALA A 130 -8.10 -10.36 -4.51
N ALA A 131 -9.09 -11.20 -4.18
CA ALA A 131 -10.05 -11.73 -5.15
C ALA A 131 -10.88 -10.65 -5.86
N LYS A 132 -11.04 -9.47 -5.24
CA LYS A 132 -11.80 -8.32 -5.76
C LYS A 132 -10.90 -7.25 -6.38
N ALA A 133 -9.58 -7.38 -6.26
CA ALA A 133 -8.63 -6.35 -6.67
C ALA A 133 -8.64 -6.04 -8.19
N PRO A 134 -8.81 -7.03 -9.10
CA PRO A 134 -8.94 -6.75 -10.52
C PRO A 134 -10.19 -5.91 -10.86
N GLU A 135 -11.31 -6.11 -10.15
CA GLU A 135 -12.54 -5.33 -10.36
C GLU A 135 -12.35 -3.87 -9.91
N LEU A 136 -11.67 -3.67 -8.78
CA LEU A 136 -11.30 -2.34 -8.28
C LEU A 136 -10.37 -1.60 -9.25
N HIS A 137 -9.43 -2.31 -9.88
CA HIS A 137 -8.52 -1.74 -10.88
C HIS A 137 -9.29 -1.19 -12.09
N VAL A 138 -10.24 -1.96 -12.62
CA VAL A 138 -11.09 -1.54 -13.73
C VAL A 138 -11.84 -0.25 -13.39
N GLU A 139 -12.42 -0.18 -12.19
CA GLU A 139 -13.21 0.98 -11.75
C GLU A 139 -12.34 2.24 -11.57
N ILE A 140 -11.16 2.11 -10.95
CA ILE A 140 -10.21 3.21 -10.76
C ILE A 140 -9.75 3.77 -12.12
N HIS A 141 -9.42 2.90 -13.06
CA HIS A 141 -8.96 3.33 -14.39
C HIS A 141 -10.08 3.93 -15.25
N LYS A 142 -11.31 3.42 -15.12
CA LYS A 142 -12.51 3.94 -15.79
C LYS A 142 -12.92 5.33 -15.28
N GLN A 143 -12.69 5.64 -13.99
CA GLN A 143 -12.99 6.94 -13.40
C GLN A 143 -11.99 8.05 -13.77
N GLY A 144 -11.03 7.79 -14.67
CA GLY A 144 -10.13 8.80 -15.24
C GLY A 144 -8.70 8.78 -14.67
N PHE A 145 -8.38 7.86 -13.76
CA PHE A 145 -7.02 7.68 -13.26
C PHE A 145 -6.05 7.20 -14.35
N GLY A 146 -6.52 6.34 -15.26
CA GLY A 146 -5.73 5.84 -16.38
C GLY A 146 -5.21 6.95 -17.31
N GLN A 147 -6.02 7.98 -17.58
CA GLN A 147 -5.59 9.14 -18.38
C GLN A 147 -4.54 10.00 -17.66
N GLN A 148 -4.55 10.04 -16.33
CA GLN A 148 -3.61 10.83 -15.55
C GLN A 148 -2.27 10.10 -15.31
N LEU A 149 -2.29 8.77 -15.15
CA LEU A 149 -1.09 7.93 -15.16
C LEU A 149 -0.35 8.04 -16.50
N GLN A 150 -1.09 7.93 -17.60
CA GLN A 150 -0.52 7.98 -18.95
C GLN A 150 0.04 9.39 -19.29
N ALA A 151 -0.60 10.45 -18.76
CA ALA A 151 -0.07 11.82 -18.85
C ALA A 151 1.17 12.05 -17.95
N ALA A 152 1.26 11.38 -16.80
CA ALA A 152 2.41 11.45 -15.90
C ALA A 152 3.62 10.67 -16.44
N GLU A 153 3.42 9.54 -17.12
CA GLU A 153 4.50 8.83 -17.82
C GLU A 153 5.00 9.58 -19.07
N ALA A 154 4.12 10.32 -19.76
CA ALA A 154 4.50 11.17 -20.89
C ALA A 154 5.25 12.45 -20.45
N ALA A 155 4.98 12.93 -19.23
CA ALA A 155 5.71 14.04 -18.62
C ALA A 155 6.95 13.52 -17.91
N GLY A 156 8.02 13.26 -18.67
CA GLY A 156 9.33 12.88 -18.13
C GLY A 156 9.87 13.84 -17.04
N PRO A 157 10.93 13.46 -16.31
CA PRO A 157 11.37 14.14 -15.10
C PRO A 157 11.89 15.54 -15.44
N SER A 158 11.03 16.56 -15.33
CA SER A 158 11.41 17.94 -15.54
C SER A 158 11.69 18.60 -14.20
N SER A 159 12.97 18.94 -14.02
CA SER A 159 13.50 19.75 -12.93
C SER A 159 12.81 21.11 -12.83
N SER A 160 12.72 21.59 -11.59
CA SER A 160 12.23 22.89 -11.16
C SER A 160 12.69 24.07 -12.01
N THR A 161 11.76 24.98 -12.34
CA THR A 161 12.08 26.41 -12.45
C THR A 161 10.95 27.25 -11.87
N SER A 162 11.35 28.18 -11.01
CA SER A 162 10.53 29.20 -10.35
C SER A 162 10.00 30.23 -11.35
N GLY A 163 8.72 30.59 -11.23
CA GLY A 163 8.13 31.71 -11.98
C GLY A 163 6.72 32.06 -11.49
N THR A 164 6.61 33.19 -10.79
CA THR A 164 5.42 33.83 -10.22
C THR A 164 4.28 34.14 -11.21
N LYS A 165 3.04 33.72 -10.90
CA LYS A 165 1.83 34.55 -10.63
C LYS A 165 0.51 33.76 -10.83
N THR A 166 -0.27 33.70 -9.74
CA THR A 166 -1.75 33.67 -9.64
C THR A 166 -2.56 33.09 -10.80
N GLN A 167 -3.21 31.95 -10.55
CA GLN A 167 -4.67 31.82 -10.67
C GLN A 167 -5.19 30.63 -9.84
N LYS A 168 -6.28 30.88 -9.11
CA LYS A 168 -7.01 29.92 -8.29
C LYS A 168 -7.42 28.68 -9.10
N LYS A 169 -6.92 27.50 -8.72
CA LYS A 169 -7.66 26.24 -8.84
C LYS A 169 -7.16 25.27 -7.77
N LYS A 170 -7.67 25.43 -6.54
CA LYS A 170 -7.61 24.39 -5.51
C LYS A 170 -8.47 23.22 -6.00
N LYS A 171 -7.86 22.25 -6.67
CA LYS A 171 -8.48 20.94 -6.99
C LYS A 171 -7.47 19.81 -7.22
N SER A 172 -6.18 20.05 -6.96
CA SER A 172 -5.13 19.05 -7.12
C SER A 172 -4.69 18.39 -5.81
N SER A 173 -5.12 18.90 -4.66
CA SER A 173 -4.85 18.29 -3.35
C SER A 173 -5.95 17.31 -2.94
N ASP A 174 -7.22 17.74 -2.99
CA ASP A 174 -8.36 16.88 -2.60
C ASP A 174 -8.45 15.59 -3.43
N LEU A 175 -8.18 15.67 -4.74
CA LEU A 175 -8.22 14.50 -5.61
C LEU A 175 -7.11 13.49 -5.29
N LYS A 176 -5.92 13.95 -4.86
CA LYS A 176 -4.82 13.06 -4.47
C LYS A 176 -5.15 12.34 -3.16
N TYR A 177 -5.73 13.05 -2.19
CA TYR A 177 -6.19 12.45 -0.93
C TYR A 177 -7.44 11.59 -1.10
N ASP A 178 -8.32 11.85 -2.08
CA ASP A 178 -9.40 10.93 -2.47
C ASP A 178 -8.81 9.67 -3.13
N ILE A 179 -7.83 9.79 -4.04
CA ILE A 179 -7.25 8.61 -4.72
C ILE A 179 -6.43 7.73 -3.77
N PHE A 180 -5.54 8.32 -2.96
CA PHE A 180 -4.88 7.59 -1.88
C PHE A 180 -5.89 7.16 -0.83
N GLY A 181 -6.96 7.92 -0.59
CA GLY A 181 -8.10 7.54 0.26
C GLY A 181 -8.87 6.33 -0.25
N TRP A 182 -8.91 6.08 -1.57
CA TRP A 182 -9.55 4.93 -2.20
C TRP A 182 -8.62 3.70 -2.23
N VAL A 183 -7.30 3.90 -2.34
CA VAL A 183 -6.29 2.86 -2.10
C VAL A 183 -6.22 2.51 -0.60
N ILE A 184 -6.36 3.51 0.28
CA ILE A 184 -6.55 3.37 1.74
C ILE A 184 -7.94 2.80 2.06
N LEU A 185 -8.96 2.95 1.22
CA LEU A 185 -10.23 2.20 1.36
C LEU A 185 -10.01 0.76 0.88
N ALA A 186 -9.34 0.52 -0.24
CA ALA A 186 -9.08 -0.84 -0.73
C ALA A 186 -8.23 -1.66 0.27
N VAL A 187 -7.25 -1.03 0.94
CA VAL A 187 -6.41 -1.68 1.97
C VAL A 187 -6.97 -1.49 3.39
N GLY A 188 -7.69 -0.40 3.67
CA GLY A 188 -8.23 -0.05 5.00
C GLY A 188 -9.70 -0.41 5.25
N ILE A 189 -10.45 -0.91 4.25
CA ILE A 189 -11.71 -1.65 4.49
C ILE A 189 -11.44 -2.94 5.29
N VAL A 190 -10.18 -3.32 5.47
CA VAL A 190 -9.75 -4.38 6.38
C VAL A 190 -10.01 -4.08 7.87
N ALA A 191 -10.13 -2.81 8.29
CA ALA A 191 -10.28 -2.46 9.71
C ALA A 191 -11.69 -1.99 10.17
N TRP A 192 -12.67 -1.76 9.28
CA TRP A 192 -13.94 -1.10 9.65
C TRP A 192 -15.23 -1.93 9.40
N VAL A 193 -15.16 -3.25 9.65
CA VAL A 193 -16.38 -4.10 9.76
C VAL A 193 -16.47 -4.84 11.11
N GLY A 194 -15.44 -4.77 11.96
CA GLY A 194 -15.41 -5.44 13.27
C GLY A 194 -16.02 -4.67 14.46
N PHE A 195 -16.29 -3.36 14.34
CA PHE A 195 -16.65 -2.52 15.50
C PHE A 195 -18.12 -2.10 15.60
N ALA A 196 -18.95 -2.34 14.59
CA ALA A 196 -20.35 -1.90 14.60
C ALA A 196 -21.33 -2.88 15.28
N LYS A 197 -20.85 -4.01 15.83
CA LYS A 197 -21.73 -5.07 16.37
C LYS A 197 -21.66 -5.28 17.89
N SER A 198 -20.82 -4.55 18.62
CA SER A 198 -20.59 -4.79 20.06
C SER A 198 -21.13 -3.73 21.03
N ASN A 199 -21.64 -2.58 20.57
CA ASN A 199 -22.07 -1.48 21.47
C ASN A 199 -23.55 -1.06 21.34
N MET A 200 -24.47 -1.97 21.03
CA MET A 200 -25.90 -1.68 21.26
C MET A 200 -26.24 -1.95 22.73
N PRO A 201 -26.69 -0.95 23.52
CA PRO A 201 -27.22 -1.20 24.85
C PRO A 201 -28.47 -2.10 24.75
N PRO A 202 -28.69 -3.02 25.72
CA PRO A 202 -29.83 -3.91 25.68
C PRO A 202 -31.15 -3.12 25.68
N PRO A 203 -32.18 -3.59 24.95
CA PRO A 203 -33.47 -2.93 24.93
C PRO A 203 -34.10 -2.91 26.34
N PRO A 204 -34.82 -1.83 26.70
CA PRO A 204 -35.49 -1.77 28.00
C PRO A 204 -36.51 -2.91 28.13
N PRO A 205 -36.66 -3.48 29.34
CA PRO A 205 -37.68 -4.49 29.58
C PRO A 205 -39.07 -3.89 29.34
N SER A 206 -39.89 -4.63 28.60
CA SER A 206 -41.30 -4.31 28.43
C SER A 206 -42.04 -4.74 29.69
N LEU A 207 -42.52 -3.75 30.46
CA LEU A 207 -43.82 -3.67 31.14
C LEU A 207 -43.91 -2.37 31.95
#